data_AF-A0A2V8FZP3-F1
#
_entry.id   AF-A0A2V8FZP3-F1
#
_cell.length_a   1.000
_cell.length_b   1.000
_cell.length_c   1.000
_cell.angle_alpha   90.00
_cell.angle_beta   90.00
_cell.angle_gamma   90.00
#
_symmetry.space_group_name_H-M   'P 1'
#
loop_
_entity.id
_entity.type
_entity.pdbx_description
1 polymer ?
#
loop_
_entity_poly.entity_id
_entity_poly.type
_entity_poly.pdbx_seq_one_letter_code
_entity_poly.pdbx_strand_id
1 'polypeptide(L)'
;MQDRLKSTLDRLYADFNAPDSAADPIQIVRRYTSADDREVVGLCAASLAFGRVGSVLQSIERLLGVMGPQPAAYVRAFDPRRDAPAFAGLVHRWTRASDLVALIWVMKQ
;
A
#
# COMPACT_ATOMS: atom_id res chain seq x y z
N MET A 1 -37.75 -7.08 -6.82
CA MET A 1 -36.67 -8.05 -6.55
C MET A 1 -35.33 -7.37 -6.26
N GLN A 2 -34.93 -6.35 -7.05
CA GLN A 2 -33.70 -5.59 -6.83
C GLN A 2 -33.66 -4.85 -5.47
N ASP A 3 -34.77 -4.23 -5.04
CA ASP A 3 -34.79 -3.49 -3.76
C ASP A 3 -34.56 -4.38 -2.54
N ARG A 4 -35.11 -5.59 -2.56
CA ARG A 4 -34.98 -6.57 -1.46
C ARG A 4 -33.56 -7.13 -1.37
N LEU A 5 -32.89 -7.28 -2.51
CA LEU A 5 -31.48 -7.68 -2.56
C LEU A 5 -30.59 -6.57 -2.01
N LYS A 6 -30.77 -5.33 -2.48
CA LYS A 6 -30.02 -4.16 -1.99
C LYS A 6 -30.16 -4.00 -0.48
N SER A 7 -31.39 -3.98 0.05
CA SER A 7 -31.63 -3.80 1.49
C SER A 7 -31.01 -4.92 2.34
N THR A 8 -30.97 -6.14 1.80
CA THR A 8 -30.35 -7.28 2.50
C THR A 8 -28.84 -7.14 2.53
N LEU A 9 -28.21 -6.77 1.41
CA LEU A 9 -26.76 -6.55 1.33
C LEU A 9 -26.31 -5.35 2.17
N ASP A 10 -27.06 -4.24 2.17
CA ASP A 10 -26.75 -3.07 2.98
C ASP A 10 -26.79 -3.38 4.48
N ARG A 11 -27.78 -4.19 4.91
CA ARG A 11 -27.85 -4.63 6.32
C ARG A 11 -26.68 -5.53 6.67
N LEU A 12 -26.34 -6.51 5.83
CA LEU A 12 -25.16 -7.35 6.05
C LEU A 12 -23.87 -6.52 6.08
N TYR A 13 -23.75 -5.52 5.22
CA TYR A 13 -22.63 -4.60 5.27
C TYR A 13 -22.62 -3.85 6.61
N ALA A 14 -23.72 -3.25 7.04
CA ALA A 14 -23.77 -2.52 8.31
C ALA A 14 -23.47 -3.42 9.53
N ASP A 15 -23.97 -4.66 9.54
CA ASP A 15 -23.81 -5.61 10.64
C ASP A 15 -22.35 -6.13 10.76
N PHE A 16 -21.62 -6.23 9.65
CA PHE A 16 -20.29 -6.86 9.60
C PHE A 16 -19.15 -5.94 9.16
N ASN A 17 -19.42 -4.70 8.74
CA ASN A 17 -18.39 -3.74 8.35
C ASN A 17 -17.71 -3.18 9.61
N ALA A 18 -16.76 -3.96 10.13
CA ALA A 18 -15.87 -3.60 11.20
C ALA A 18 -14.46 -3.36 10.61
N PRO A 19 -14.07 -2.11 10.32
CA PRO A 19 -12.86 -1.82 9.56
C PRO A 19 -11.55 -2.27 10.23
N ASP A 20 -11.59 -2.50 11.54
CA ASP A 20 -10.45 -2.93 12.35
C ASP A 20 -10.55 -4.38 12.82
N SER A 21 -11.49 -5.16 12.26
CA SER A 21 -11.70 -6.58 12.62
C SER A 21 -10.59 -7.52 12.15
N ALA A 22 -9.73 -7.06 11.24
CA ALA A 22 -8.60 -7.81 10.73
C ALA A 22 -7.40 -6.89 10.50
N ALA A 23 -6.20 -7.48 10.54
CA ALA A 23 -5.00 -6.81 10.08
C ALA A 23 -5.07 -6.68 8.54
N ASP A 24 -4.92 -5.48 8.00
CA ASP A 24 -5.05 -5.25 6.56
C ASP A 24 -4.15 -4.09 6.09
N PRO A 25 -3.54 -4.18 4.88
CA PRO A 25 -2.76 -3.09 4.31
C PRO A 25 -3.45 -1.72 4.31
N ILE A 26 -4.78 -1.66 4.19
CA ILE A 26 -5.55 -0.42 4.23
C ILE A 26 -5.34 0.36 5.53
N GLN A 27 -5.03 -0.32 6.63
CA GLN A 27 -4.75 0.34 7.91
C GLN A 27 -3.46 1.15 7.83
N ILE A 28 -2.46 0.73 7.06
CA ILE A 28 -1.23 1.49 6.82
C ILE A 28 -1.54 2.73 5.97
N VAL A 29 -2.34 2.56 4.90
CA VAL A 29 -2.77 3.66 4.02
C VAL A 29 -3.49 4.75 4.82
N ARG A 30 -4.39 4.36 5.72
CA ARG A 30 -5.21 5.28 6.53
C ARG A 30 -4.40 6.11 7.54
N ARG A 31 -3.15 5.76 7.83
CA ARG A 31 -2.27 6.56 8.71
C ARG A 31 -1.90 7.91 8.11
N TYR A 32 -1.91 8.01 6.77
CA TYR A 32 -1.60 9.24 6.07
C TYR A 32 -2.86 10.12 5.98
N THR A 33 -2.70 11.43 6.08
CA THR A 33 -3.82 12.40 5.99
C THR A 33 -3.91 13.04 4.61
N SER A 34 -2.76 13.28 3.96
CA SER A 34 -2.67 13.77 2.59
C SER A 34 -3.25 12.78 1.59
N ALA A 35 -4.04 13.26 0.63
CA ALA A 35 -4.59 12.45 -0.44
C ALA A 35 -3.47 11.84 -1.30
N ASP A 36 -2.47 12.65 -1.68
CA ASP A 36 -1.33 12.21 -2.49
C ASP A 36 -0.54 11.09 -1.82
N ASP A 37 -0.29 11.21 -0.50
CA ASP A 37 0.42 10.16 0.24
C ASP A 37 -0.43 8.89 0.35
N ARG A 38 -1.75 9.01 0.53
CA ARG A 38 -2.67 7.86 0.54
C ARG A 38 -2.68 7.14 -0.81
N GLU A 39 -2.65 7.86 -1.91
CA GLU A 39 -2.61 7.26 -3.25
C GLU A 39 -1.30 6.49 -3.47
N VAL A 40 -0.15 7.11 -3.15
CA VAL A 40 1.16 6.47 -3.27
C VAL A 40 1.26 5.22 -2.40
N VAL A 41 0.89 5.34 -1.13
CA VAL A 41 0.93 4.23 -0.16
C VAL A 41 -0.07 3.15 -0.55
N GLY A 42 -1.27 3.53 -1.01
CA GLY A 42 -2.30 2.62 -1.49
C GLY A 42 -1.84 1.79 -2.68
N LEU A 43 -1.20 2.42 -3.67
CA LEU A 43 -0.68 1.72 -4.84
C LEU A 43 0.46 0.77 -4.47
N CYS A 44 1.37 1.19 -3.59
CA CYS A 44 2.44 0.34 -3.07
C CYS A 44 1.87 -0.86 -2.29
N ALA A 45 0.89 -0.62 -1.42
CA ALA A 45 0.22 -1.65 -0.64
C ALA A 45 -0.49 -2.67 -1.53
N ALA A 46 -1.27 -2.21 -2.51
CA ALA A 46 -1.95 -3.07 -3.48
C ALA A 46 -0.95 -3.91 -4.29
N SER A 47 0.17 -3.29 -4.70
CA SER A 47 1.25 -3.94 -5.45
C SER A 47 2.01 -4.99 -4.64
N LEU A 48 1.84 -5.04 -3.31
CA LEU A 48 2.45 -6.04 -2.42
C LEU A 48 1.43 -6.95 -1.75
N ALA A 49 0.13 -6.78 -2.02
CA ALA A 49 -0.99 -7.46 -1.35
C ALA A 49 -1.18 -8.93 -1.76
N PHE A 50 -0.09 -9.70 -1.79
CA PHE A 50 -0.11 -11.13 -2.06
C PHE A 50 0.75 -11.89 -1.05
N GLY A 51 0.16 -12.96 -0.52
CA GLY A 51 0.80 -13.83 0.45
C GLY A 51 0.18 -13.78 1.84
N ARG A 52 1.00 -14.02 2.87
CA ARG A 52 0.54 -14.00 4.26
C ARG A 52 0.46 -12.56 4.73
N VAL A 53 -0.66 -12.17 5.35
CA VAL A 53 -0.93 -10.79 5.77
C VAL A 53 0.23 -10.17 6.56
N GLY A 54 0.80 -10.89 7.53
CA GLY A 54 1.94 -10.38 8.31
C GLY A 54 3.18 -10.06 7.47
N SER A 55 3.46 -10.88 6.44
CA SER A 55 4.57 -10.62 5.50
C SER A 55 4.26 -9.44 4.57
N VAL A 56 3.00 -9.29 4.14
CA VAL A 56 2.56 -8.14 3.33
C VAL A 56 2.75 -6.85 4.12
N LEU A 57 2.22 -6.80 5.36
CA LEU A 57 2.35 -5.64 6.23
C LEU A 57 3.82 -5.29 6.49
N GLN A 58 4.66 -6.28 6.81
CA GLN A 58 6.09 -6.05 7.02
C GLN A 58 6.78 -5.49 5.76
N SER A 59 6.47 -6.00 4.58
CA SER A 59 7.06 -5.52 3.32
C SER A 59 6.64 -4.08 3.02
N ILE A 60 5.38 -3.73 3.26
CA ILE A 60 4.88 -2.35 3.09
C ILE A 60 5.59 -1.42 4.08
N GLU A 61 5.66 -1.76 5.36
CA GLU A 61 6.33 -0.93 6.38
C GLU A 61 7.81 -0.70 6.04
N ARG A 62 8.51 -1.74 5.59
CA ARG A 62 9.92 -1.63 5.18
C ARG A 62 10.09 -0.72 3.96
N LEU A 63 9.20 -0.83 2.98
CA LEU A 63 9.19 0.03 1.79
C LEU A 63 8.94 1.50 2.18
N LEU A 64 7.91 1.76 3.00
CA LEU A 64 7.59 3.11 3.46
C LEU A 64 8.67 3.68 4.37
N GLY A 65 9.38 2.84 5.12
CA GLY A 65 10.56 3.23 5.88
C GLY A 65 11.68 3.83 5.02
N VAL A 66 11.81 3.41 3.75
CA VAL A 66 12.74 4.02 2.78
C VAL A 66 12.25 5.37 2.30
N MET A 67 10.94 5.53 2.08
CA MET A 67 10.34 6.78 1.59
C MET A 67 10.22 7.86 2.67
N GLY A 68 10.20 7.45 3.93
CA GLY A 68 10.00 8.34 5.06
C GLY A 68 8.55 8.83 5.22
N PRO A 69 8.34 9.95 5.93
CA PRO A 69 7.01 10.39 6.35
C PRO A 69 6.15 10.99 5.23
N GLN A 70 6.74 11.33 4.08
CA GLN A 70 6.06 11.97 2.95
C GLN A 70 6.29 11.18 1.64
N PRO A 71 5.65 10.01 1.47
CA PRO A 71 5.83 9.15 0.30
C PRO A 71 5.62 9.84 -1.04
N ALA A 72 4.63 10.73 -1.15
CA ALA A 72 4.38 11.44 -2.41
C ALA A 72 5.50 12.44 -2.75
N ALA A 73 6.04 13.14 -1.76
CA ALA A 73 7.19 14.01 -1.96
C ALA A 73 8.44 13.20 -2.37
N TYR A 74 8.64 12.04 -1.74
CA TYR A 74 9.71 11.11 -2.08
C TYR A 74 9.61 10.64 -3.54
N VAL A 75 8.44 10.16 -3.98
CA VAL A 75 8.19 9.72 -5.36
C VAL A 75 8.50 10.84 -6.38
N ARG A 76 8.02 12.06 -6.12
CA ARG A 76 8.26 13.21 -7.01
C ARG A 76 9.74 13.55 -7.14
N ALA A 77 10.48 13.44 -6.05
CA ALA A 77 11.92 13.72 -6.01
C ALA A 77 12.81 12.52 -6.40
N PHE A 78 12.22 11.35 -6.65
CA PHE A 78 12.94 10.09 -6.82
C PHE A 78 13.88 10.11 -8.02
N ASP A 79 15.11 9.69 -7.79
CA ASP A 79 16.13 9.44 -8.81
C ASP A 79 16.72 8.03 -8.62
N PRO A 80 16.47 7.07 -9.53
CA PRO A 80 16.97 5.72 -9.45
C PRO A 80 18.49 5.63 -9.30
N ARG A 81 19.25 6.60 -9.83
CA ARG A 81 20.71 6.59 -9.71
C ARG A 81 21.16 6.88 -8.28
N ARG A 82 20.41 7.72 -7.57
CA ARG A 82 20.70 8.16 -6.20
C ARG A 82 20.05 7.25 -5.16
N ASP A 83 18.79 6.89 -5.38
CA ASP A 83 17.90 6.39 -4.33
C ASP A 83 17.72 4.86 -4.39
N ALA A 84 18.01 4.20 -5.52
CA ALA A 84 17.89 2.74 -5.63
C ALA A 84 18.70 1.93 -4.58
N PRO A 85 19.92 2.35 -4.17
CA PRO A 85 20.66 1.64 -3.13
C PRO A 85 19.91 1.52 -1.79
N ALA A 86 19.00 2.45 -1.46
CA ALA A 86 18.22 2.40 -0.23
C ALA A 86 17.21 1.24 -0.19
N PHE A 87 16.88 0.66 -1.35
CA PHE A 87 16.00 -0.51 -1.46
C PHE A 87 16.77 -1.83 -1.29
N ALA A 88 18.09 -1.80 -1.13
CA ALA A 88 18.90 -3.00 -1.02
C ALA A 88 18.42 -3.91 0.12
N GLY A 89 18.26 -5.20 -0.19
CA GLY A 89 17.76 -6.20 0.77
C GLY A 89 16.25 -6.18 1.03
N LEU A 90 15.48 -5.30 0.36
CA LEU A 90 14.03 -5.44 0.28
C LEU A 90 13.67 -6.59 -0.65
N VAL A 91 12.95 -7.57 -0.11
CA VAL A 91 12.41 -8.70 -0.85
C VAL A 91 11.03 -9.02 -0.30
N HIS A 92 10.05 -9.13 -1.19
CA HIS A 92 8.72 -9.65 -0.89
C HIS A 92 8.43 -10.82 -1.81
N ARG A 93 8.62 -12.04 -1.32
CA ARG A 93 8.51 -13.28 -2.11
C ARG A 93 9.46 -13.26 -3.31
N TRP A 94 8.94 -13.03 -4.52
CA TRP A 94 9.71 -12.93 -5.76
C TRP A 94 9.94 -11.48 -6.20
N THR A 95 9.29 -10.50 -5.57
CA THR A 95 9.52 -9.07 -5.79
C THR A 95 10.82 -8.66 -5.13
N ARG A 96 11.76 -8.18 -5.93
CA ARG A 96 13.09 -7.75 -5.51
C ARG A 96 13.17 -6.22 -5.43
N ALA A 97 14.25 -5.72 -4.84
CA ALA A 97 14.55 -4.29 -4.79
C ALA A 97 14.43 -3.58 -6.15
N SER A 98 14.89 -4.20 -7.23
CA SER A 98 14.78 -3.65 -8.59
C SER A 98 13.34 -3.42 -9.04
N ASP A 99 12.43 -4.31 -8.66
CA ASP A 99 11.01 -4.23 -9.03
C ASP A 99 10.33 -3.09 -8.25
N LEU A 100 10.71 -2.91 -6.98
CA LEU A 100 10.24 -1.80 -6.15
C LEU A 100 10.76 -0.45 -6.69
N VAL A 101 12.04 -0.38 -7.04
CA VAL A 101 12.62 0.82 -7.67
C VAL A 101 11.89 1.16 -8.98
N ALA A 102 11.60 0.15 -9.81
CA ALA A 102 10.84 0.34 -11.04
C ALA A 102 9.41 0.83 -10.77
N LEU A 103 8.72 0.28 -9.76
CA LEU A 103 7.40 0.75 -9.33
C LEU A 103 7.43 2.23 -8.98
N ILE A 104 8.39 2.66 -8.14
CA ILE A 104 8.49 4.07 -7.72
C ILE A 104 8.84 4.97 -8.90
N TRP A 105 9.70 4.51 -9.81
CA TRP A 105 10.06 5.25 -11.01
C TRP A 105 8.86 5.49 -11.94
N VAL A 106 8.01 4.48 -12.13
CA VAL A 106 6.80 4.62 -12.97
C VAL A 106 5.78 5.56 -12.33
N MET A 107 5.67 5.58 -11.00
CA MET A 107 4.75 6.47 -10.27
C MET A 107 5.12 7.95 -10.34
N LYS A 108 6.35 8.28 -10.76
CA LYS A 108 6.81 9.66 -10.89
C LYS A 108 6.26 10.36 -12.14
N GLN A 109 5.81 9.59 -13.14
CA GLN A 109 5.33 10.09 -14.43
C GLN A 109 3.93 10.71 -14.29
#